data_AF-A0A0F9QMJ7-F1
#
_entry.id   AF-A0A0F9QMJ7-F1
#
_cell.length_a   1.000
_cell.length_b   1.000
_cell.length_c   1.000
_cell.angle_alpha   90.00
_cell.angle_beta   90.00
_cell.angle_gamma   90.00
#
_symmetry.space_group_name_H-M   'P 1'
#
loop_
_entity.id
_entity.type
_entity.pdbx_description
1 polymer ?
#
loop_
_entity_poly.entity_id
_entity_poly.type
_entity_poly.pdbx_seq_one_letter_code
_entity_poly.pdbx_strand_id
1 'polypeptide(L)' 'MKAYRLTNLGKRIVHDRGGDTDELKVLDAVAEAGSVATDVDLEVVGDRHLLRSLVKRGYIKVVSLGG' A
#
# COMPACT_ATOMS: atom_id res chain seq x y z
N MET A 1 10.54 0.53 -11.90
CA MET A 1 9.20 0.25 -11.37
C MET A 1 9.32 0.12 -9.85
N LYS A 2 8.56 0.88 -9.06
CA LYS A 2 8.58 0.69 -7.61
C LYS A 2 7.53 -0.33 -7.22
N ALA A 3 7.83 -1.04 -6.14
CA ALA A 3 6.95 -2.03 -5.58
C ALA A 3 6.81 -1.77 -4.07
N TYR A 4 5.64 -2.06 -3.54
CA TYR A 4 5.19 -1.68 -2.22
C TYR A 4 4.66 -2.92 -1.51
N ARG A 5 5.04 -3.08 -0.25
CA ARG A 5 4.60 -4.19 0.58
C ARG A 5 4.04 -3.66 1.89
N LEU A 6 2.94 -4.24 2.36
CA LEU A 6 2.40 -3.94 3.68
C LEU A 6 3.38 -4.33 4.79
N THR A 7 3.50 -3.45 5.78
CA THR A 7 4.14 -3.77 7.06
C THR A 7 3.14 -4.43 8.00
N ASN A 8 3.60 -4.94 9.14
CA ASN A 8 2.71 -5.46 10.18
C ASN A 8 1.75 -4.37 10.70
N LEU A 9 2.18 -3.10 10.71
CA LEU A 9 1.34 -1.97 11.08
C LEU A 9 0.25 -1.71 10.03
N GLY A 10 0.62 -1.70 8.74
CA GLY A 10 -0.35 -1.55 7.65
C GLY A 10 -1.42 -2.65 7.65
N LYS A 11 -1.00 -3.91 7.85
CA LYS A 11 -1.93 -5.05 7.97
C LYS A 11 -2.93 -4.88 9.11
N ARG A 12 -2.46 -4.41 10.28
CA ARG A 12 -3.34 -4.13 11.42
C ARG A 12 -4.32 -3.00 11.11
N ILE A 13 -3.88 -1.94 10.44
CA ILE A 13 -4.77 -0.83 10.06
C ILE A 13 -5.87 -1.31 9.12
N VAL A 14 -5.54 -2.09 8.09
CA VAL A 14 -6.52 -2.69 7.16
C VAL A 14 -7.53 -3.55 7.92
N HIS A 15 -7.06 -4.36 8.86
CA HIS A 15 -7.92 -5.27 9.60
C HIS A 15 -8.79 -4.56 10.68
N ASP A 16 -8.26 -3.53 11.34
CA ASP A 16 -8.92 -2.83 12.45
C ASP A 16 -9.83 -1.68 11.97
N ARG A 17 -9.51 -1.08 10.81
CA ARG A 17 -10.25 0.05 10.24
C ARG A 17 -10.84 -0.35 8.89
N GLY A 18 -11.94 -1.11 8.91
CA GLY A 18 -12.80 -1.18 7.73
C GLY A 18 -13.29 0.22 7.40
N GLY A 19 -12.85 0.80 6.27
CA GLY A 19 -13.16 2.19 5.96
C GLY A 19 -12.85 2.61 4.52
N ASP A 20 -13.67 3.52 4.01
CA ASP A 20 -13.75 3.96 2.61
C ASP A 20 -12.79 5.13 2.27
N THR A 21 -11.72 5.32 3.05
CA THR A 21 -10.75 6.39 2.77
C THR A 21 -9.76 5.96 1.69
N ASP A 22 -9.28 6.92 0.89
CA ASP A 22 -8.32 6.62 -0.17
C ASP A 22 -7.02 5.98 0.38
N GLU A 23 -6.59 6.37 1.59
CA GLU A 23 -5.46 5.72 2.26
C GLU A 23 -5.73 4.24 2.55
N LEU A 24 -6.95 3.88 2.99
CA LEU A 24 -7.32 2.48 3.26
C LEU A 24 -7.48 1.68 1.99
N LYS A 25 -8.10 2.25 0.94
CA LYS A 25 -8.19 1.61 -0.39
C LYS A 25 -6.82 1.22 -0.93
N VAL A 26 -5.83 2.11 -0.78
CA VAL A 26 -4.45 1.81 -1.19
C VAL A 26 -3.87 0.67 -0.36
N LEU A 27 -4.10 0.65 0.96
CA LEU A 27 -3.61 -0.43 1.80
C LEU A 27 -4.29 -1.78 1.49
N ASP A 28 -5.60 -1.76 1.19
CA ASP A 28 -6.37 -2.92 0.78
C ASP A 28 -5.87 -3.46 -0.56
N ALA A 29 -5.62 -2.60 -1.55
CA ALA A 29 -5.05 -3.01 -2.83
C ALA A 29 -3.66 -3.66 -2.66
N VAL A 30 -2.82 -3.16 -1.75
CA VAL A 30 -1.53 -3.80 -1.44
C VAL A 30 -1.73 -5.15 -0.73
N ALA A 31 -2.79 -5.29 0.07
CA ALA A 31 -3.15 -6.56 0.72
C ALA A 31 -3.62 -7.60 -0.30
N GLU A 32 -4.50 -7.19 -1.22
CA GLU A 32 -5.09 -8.03 -2.28
C GLU A 32 -4.03 -8.51 -3.29
N ALA A 33 -3.00 -7.71 -3.56
CA ALA A 33 -1.87 -8.09 -4.41
C ALA A 33 -1.01 -9.25 -3.83
N GLY A 34 -1.39 -9.84 -2.69
CA GLY A 34 -0.87 -11.12 -2.20
C GLY A 34 0.55 -11.10 -1.64
N SER A 35 1.32 -10.03 -1.84
CA SER A 35 2.61 -9.81 -1.16
C SER A 35 3.29 -8.50 -1.50
N VAL A 36 3.14 -8.01 -2.73
CA VAL A 36 3.79 -6.82 -3.25
C VAL A 36 2.89 -6.22 -4.33
N ALA A 37 2.50 -4.96 -4.18
CA ALA A 37 1.82 -4.19 -5.22
C ALA A 37 2.80 -3.26 -5.93
N THR A 38 2.66 -3.09 -7.22
CA THR A 38 3.51 -2.21 -8.03
C THR A 38 2.84 -0.86 -8.29
N ASP A 39 3.60 0.09 -8.85
CA ASP A 39 3.01 1.38 -9.27
C ASP A 39 1.80 1.18 -10.22
N VAL A 40 1.75 0.09 -11.00
CA VAL A 40 0.63 -0.23 -11.93
C VAL A 40 -0.60 -0.70 -11.16
N ASP A 41 -0.40 -1.60 -10.17
CA ASP A 41 -1.50 -2.11 -9.35
C ASP A 41 -2.15 -1.00 -8.51
N LEU A 42 -1.37 0.03 -8.17
CA LEU A 42 -1.81 1.15 -7.34
C LEU A 42 -2.26 2.37 -8.15
N GLU A 43 -2.08 2.37 -9.47
CA GLU A 43 -2.52 3.45 -10.36
C GLU A 43 -4.05 3.60 -10.35
N VAL A 44 -4.78 2.50 -10.14
CA VAL A 44 -6.24 2.43 -10.07
C VAL A 44 -6.80 3.07 -8.79
N VAL A 45 -5.98 3.14 -7.73
CA VAL A 45 -6.45 3.43 -6.36
C VAL A 45 -6.25 4.89 -5.95
N GLY A 46 -5.48 5.64 -6.75
CA GLY A 46 -5.39 7.10 -6.62
C GLY A 46 -4.12 7.61 -5.94
N ASP A 47 -3.68 8.74 -6.47
CA ASP A 47 -2.62 9.67 -6.04
C ASP A 47 -1.33 9.12 -5.42
N ARG A 48 -0.22 9.30 -6.14
CA ARG A 48 1.17 9.07 -5.66
C ARG A 48 1.49 9.75 -4.34
N HIS A 49 0.76 10.81 -3.99
CA HIS A 49 0.91 11.50 -2.70
C HIS A 49 0.51 10.59 -1.52
N LEU A 50 -0.52 9.77 -1.66
CA LEU A 50 -0.97 8.82 -0.63
C LEU A 50 0.11 7.78 -0.35
N LEU A 51 0.72 7.22 -1.40
CA LEU A 51 1.84 6.28 -1.24
C LEU A 51 2.99 6.88 -0.42
N ARG A 52 3.35 8.15 -0.64
CA ARG A 52 4.37 8.82 0.18
C ARG A 52 3.94 8.98 1.63
N SER A 53 2.69 9.35 1.88
CA SER A 53 2.12 9.44 3.24
C SER A 53 2.19 8.09 3.97
N LEU A 54 1.73 7.03 3.31
CA LEU A 54 1.68 5.66 3.85
C LEU A 54 3.09 5.11 4.12
N VAL A 55 4.07 5.38 3.25
CA VAL A 55 5.48 5.05 3.48
C VAL A 55 6.02 5.80 4.69
N LYS A 56 5.79 7.13 4.76
CA LYS A 56 6.28 7.97 5.86
C LYS A 56 5.69 7.55 7.22
N ARG A 57 4.44 7.09 7.23
CA ARG A 57 3.74 6.56 8.42
C ARG A 57 4.13 5.11 8.76
N GLY A 58 4.88 4.43 7.89
CA GLY A 58 5.35 3.07 8.10
C GLY A 58 4.29 1.98 7.86
N TYR A 59 3.19 2.29 7.16
CA TYR A 59 2.15 1.30 6.81
C TYR A 59 2.55 0.42 5.63
N ILE A 60 3.30 0.98 4.68
CA ILE A 60 3.89 0.25 3.56
C ILE A 60 5.38 0.53 3.47
N LYS A 61 6.13 -0.39 2.89
CA LYS A 61 7.55 -0.22 2.58
C LYS A 61 7.78 -0.39 1.08
N VAL A 62 8.71 0.40 0.53
CA VAL A 62 9.17 0.24 -0.84
C VAL A 62 10.14 -0.94 -0.90
N VAL A 63 9.95 -1.84 -1.85
CA VAL A 63 10.83 -2.98 -2.11
C VAL A 63 11.29 -2.92 -3.57
N SER A 64 12.54 -3.33 -3.83
CA SER A 64 12.99 -3.58 -5.19
C SER A 64 12.54 -4.97 -5.62
N LEU A 65 11.84 -5.04 -6.74
CA LEU A 65 11.74 -6.26 -7.52
C LEU A 65 13.06 -6.39 -8.27
N GLY A 66 13.93 -7.28 -7.82
CA GLY A 66 15.25 -7.50 -8.43
C GLY A 66 15.11 -7.93 -9.91
N GLY A 67 16.09 -7.52 -10.71
CA GLY A 67 16.27 -7.98 -12.09
C GLY A 67 16.99 -9.31 -12.22
#